data_AF-A0A6V7TUR2-F1
#
_entry.id   AF-A0A6V7TUR2-F1
#
_cell.length_a   1.000
_cell.length_b   1.000
_cell.length_c   1.000
_cell.angle_alpha   90.00
_cell.angle_beta   90.00
_cell.angle_gamma   90.00
#
_symmetry.space_group_name_H-M   'P 1'
#
loop_
_entity.id
_entity.type
_entity.pdbx_description
1 polymer ?
#
loop_
_entity_poly.entity_id
_entity_poly.type
_entity_poly.pdbx_seq_one_letter_code
_entity_poly.pdbx_strand_id
1 'polypeptide(L)'
;MTDIQFIIPLATEIQNKQGWPLHIYINKYINKKLIPSEIKIKKNFHDNDHRYVFRNPYSDFTYDENDLKMEALMTDFISNFVIYGNPSTNTILWPTNTDSSPFLHLNIDLNDTKVEDTFPLERIKFWKEMVETFPIYDVILGKSLEEEEKASSSVDSIKQCHFIFNFLLPVIMLFSLY
;
A
#
# COMPACT_ATOMS: atom_id res chain seq x y z
N MET A 1 -5.47 12.19 -1.63
CA MET A 1 -4.81 11.66 -0.42
C MET A 1 -4.30 10.24 -0.63
N THR A 2 -5.16 9.25 -0.88
CA THR A 2 -4.76 7.85 -1.12
C THR A 2 -3.64 7.69 -2.15
N ASP A 3 -3.72 8.44 -3.25
CA ASP A 3 -2.74 8.29 -4.34
C ASP A 3 -1.34 8.72 -3.92
N ILE A 4 -1.21 9.94 -3.37
CA ILE A 4 0.07 10.48 -2.90
C ILE A 4 0.63 9.65 -1.74
N GLN A 5 -0.21 9.23 -0.80
CA GLN A 5 0.27 8.51 0.39
C GLN A 5 0.61 7.04 0.13
N PHE A 6 -0.08 6.36 -0.79
CA PHE A 6 0.02 4.91 -0.92
C PHE A 6 0.24 4.43 -2.36
N ILE A 7 -0.57 4.89 -3.32
CA ILE A 7 -0.52 4.32 -4.69
C ILE A 7 0.76 4.71 -5.42
N ILE A 8 1.14 5.99 -5.38
CA ILE A 8 2.36 6.47 -6.05
C ILE A 8 3.61 5.82 -5.44
N PRO A 9 3.83 5.87 -4.10
CA PRO A 9 4.99 5.21 -3.51
C PRO A 9 5.04 3.70 -3.79
N LEU A 10 3.91 2.99 -3.69
CA LEU A 10 3.83 1.56 -4.00
C LEU A 10 4.21 1.29 -5.46
N ALA A 11 3.69 2.08 -6.40
CA ALA A 11 3.99 1.87 -7.80
C ALA A 11 5.45 2.15 -8.15
N THR A 12 6.03 3.20 -7.55
CA THR A 12 7.47 3.48 -7.65
C THR A 12 8.30 2.32 -7.10
N GLU A 13 7.90 1.76 -5.95
CA GLU A 13 8.60 0.63 -5.35
C GLU A 13 8.53 -0.63 -6.20
N ILE A 14 7.36 -0.94 -6.76
CA ILE A 14 7.18 -2.05 -7.72
C ILE A 14 8.11 -1.88 -8.93
N GLN A 15 8.24 -0.66 -9.46
CA GLN A 15 9.11 -0.37 -10.60
C GLN A 15 10.59 -0.51 -10.24
N ASN A 16 11.00 -0.06 -9.06
CA ASN A 16 12.38 -0.17 -8.59
C ASN A 16 12.80 -1.62 -8.29
N LYS A 17 11.83 -2.49 -8.00
CA LYS A 17 12.03 -3.90 -7.68
C LYS A 17 11.64 -4.85 -8.81
N GLN A 18 11.73 -4.42 -10.07
CA GLN A 18 11.61 -5.34 -11.21
C GLN A 18 12.65 -6.47 -11.10
N GLY A 19 12.24 -7.69 -11.46
CA GLY A 19 13.02 -8.91 -11.26
C GLY A 19 12.98 -9.52 -9.85
N TRP A 20 12.39 -8.84 -8.85
CA TRP A 20 12.20 -9.39 -7.52
C TRP A 20 10.89 -10.20 -7.44
N PRO A 21 10.82 -11.26 -6.64
CA PRO A 21 9.58 -12.03 -6.46
C PRO A 21 8.61 -11.28 -5.55
N LEU A 22 7.88 -10.29 -6.08
CA LEU A 22 6.93 -9.51 -5.28
C LEU A 22 5.55 -10.18 -5.28
N HIS A 23 4.98 -10.30 -4.08
CA HIS A 23 3.59 -10.71 -3.88
C HIS A 23 2.74 -9.51 -3.49
N ILE A 24 1.97 -8.99 -4.44
CA ILE A 24 1.17 -7.76 -4.25
C ILE A 24 -0.28 -8.16 -3.95
N TYR A 25 -0.93 -7.46 -3.02
CA TYR A 25 -2.38 -7.55 -2.83
C TYR A 25 -3.07 -6.20 -2.76
N ILE A 26 -4.38 -6.24 -3.03
CA ILE A 26 -5.33 -5.19 -2.69
C ILE A 26 -6.41 -5.81 -1.83
N ASN A 27 -6.55 -5.34 -0.59
CA ASN A 27 -7.65 -5.74 0.27
C ASN A 27 -8.95 -5.08 -0.22
N LYS A 28 -9.97 -5.88 -0.55
CA LYS A 28 -11.32 -5.42 -0.90
C LYS A 28 -12.35 -5.77 0.18
N TYR A 29 -12.04 -6.73 1.05
CA TYR A 29 -12.95 -7.16 2.10
C TYR A 29 -13.30 -6.02 3.04
N ILE A 30 -14.59 -5.92 3.36
CA ILE A 30 -15.07 -5.03 4.40
C ILE A 30 -16.26 -5.64 5.13
N ASN A 31 -16.17 -5.67 6.46
CA ASN A 31 -17.36 -5.89 7.28
C ASN A 31 -18.21 -4.62 7.30
N LYS A 32 -19.26 -4.58 6.49
CA LYS A 32 -20.15 -3.42 6.37
C LYS A 32 -20.91 -3.07 7.65
N LYS A 33 -20.94 -3.96 8.65
CA LYS A 33 -21.53 -3.71 9.97
C LYS A 33 -20.66 -2.75 10.79
N LEU A 34 -19.37 -2.66 10.49
CA LEU A 34 -18.44 -1.71 11.11
C LEU A 34 -18.67 -0.27 10.67
N ILE A 35 -19.28 -0.09 9.51
CA ILE A 35 -19.55 1.24 8.99
C ILE A 35 -20.92 1.70 9.51
N PRO A 36 -20.98 2.87 10.21
CA PRO A 36 -22.22 3.44 10.68
C PRO A 36 -23.27 3.52 9.57
N SER A 37 -24.54 3.29 9.90
CA SER A 37 -25.61 3.11 8.91
C SER A 37 -25.86 4.36 8.08
N GLU A 38 -25.55 5.54 8.63
CA GLU A 38 -25.62 6.86 8.00
C GLU A 38 -24.57 7.08 6.90
N ILE A 39 -23.48 6.33 6.91
CA ILE A 39 -22.42 6.47 5.92
C ILE A 39 -22.84 5.76 4.63
N LYS A 40 -23.06 6.57 3.59
CA LYS A 40 -23.50 6.09 2.27
C LYS A 40 -22.44 5.23 1.55
N ILE A 41 -21.17 5.60 1.70
CA ILE A 41 -20.07 4.93 1.00
C ILE A 41 -19.47 3.87 1.92
N LYS A 42 -19.90 2.62 1.74
CA LYS A 42 -19.39 1.47 2.48
C LYS A 42 -18.26 0.77 1.73
N LYS A 43 -17.12 1.45 1.62
CA LYS A 43 -15.92 0.94 0.93
C LYS A 43 -14.80 0.69 1.92
N ASN A 44 -13.86 -0.15 1.51
CA ASN A 44 -12.64 -0.38 2.27
C ASN A 44 -11.89 0.93 2.54
N PHE A 45 -11.20 1.00 3.68
CA PHE A 45 -10.45 2.16 4.14
C PHE A 45 -9.08 1.71 4.66
N HIS A 46 -8.16 2.66 4.80
CA HIS A 46 -6.82 2.41 5.33
C HIS A 46 -6.90 1.75 6.72
N ASP A 47 -5.97 0.86 7.05
CA ASP A 47 -5.90 0.14 8.33
C ASP A 47 -6.95 -0.99 8.50
N ASN A 48 -7.88 -1.17 7.56
CA ASN A 48 -8.94 -2.17 7.73
C ASN A 48 -8.42 -3.62 7.77
N ASP A 49 -7.33 -3.94 7.07
CA ASP A 49 -6.69 -5.26 7.09
C ASP A 49 -5.98 -5.60 8.41
N HIS A 50 -5.52 -4.59 9.16
CA HIS A 50 -4.81 -4.82 10.44
C HIS A 50 -5.63 -5.63 11.45
N ARG A 51 -6.96 -5.57 11.41
CA ARG A 51 -7.80 -6.38 12.30
C ARG A 51 -7.71 -7.87 11.99
N TYR A 52 -7.63 -8.25 10.73
CA TYR A 52 -7.58 -9.65 10.33
C TYR A 52 -6.15 -10.22 10.39
N VAL A 53 -5.14 -9.35 10.52
CA VAL A 53 -3.73 -9.74 10.66
C VAL A 53 -3.28 -9.74 12.12
N PHE A 54 -3.62 -8.70 12.89
CA PHE A 54 -3.08 -8.45 14.23
C PHE A 54 -4.13 -8.48 15.33
N ARG A 55 -5.36 -8.89 15.02
CA ARG A 55 -6.54 -8.75 15.91
C ARG A 55 -6.80 -7.32 16.39
N ASN A 56 -6.34 -6.32 15.64
CA ASN A 56 -6.46 -4.88 15.89
C ASN A 56 -6.37 -4.47 17.38
N PRO A 57 -5.20 -4.04 17.88
CA PRO A 57 -5.05 -3.65 19.28
C PRO A 57 -5.72 -2.31 19.66
N TYR A 58 -6.30 -1.58 18.71
CA TYR A 58 -6.73 -0.19 18.90
C TYR A 58 -8.22 -0.02 19.22
N SER A 59 -9.04 -1.07 19.17
CA SER A 59 -10.47 -0.97 19.47
C SER A 59 -11.09 -2.30 19.87
N ASP A 60 -12.07 -2.26 20.78
CA ASP A 60 -12.93 -3.40 21.05
C ASP A 60 -13.76 -3.74 19.80
N PHE A 61 -13.52 -4.91 19.21
CA PHE A 61 -14.22 -5.38 18.03
C PHE A 61 -14.64 -6.84 18.21
N THR A 62 -15.93 -7.10 18.01
CA THR A 62 -16.50 -8.45 18.05
C THR A 62 -16.52 -9.02 16.64
N TYR A 63 -15.69 -10.03 16.42
CA TYR A 63 -15.60 -10.75 15.15
C TYR A 63 -16.86 -11.58 14.93
N ASP A 64 -17.49 -11.43 13.77
CA ASP A 64 -18.49 -12.37 13.28
C ASP A 64 -17.83 -13.53 12.50
N GLU A 65 -18.64 -14.50 12.07
CA GLU A 65 -18.13 -15.68 11.36
C GLU A 65 -17.38 -15.34 10.08
N ASN A 66 -17.74 -14.25 9.39
CA ASN A 66 -17.04 -13.83 8.18
C ASN A 66 -15.71 -13.16 8.53
N ASP A 67 -15.67 -12.39 9.61
CA ASP A 67 -14.43 -11.79 10.10
C ASP A 67 -13.42 -12.88 10.51
N LEU A 68 -13.87 -13.93 11.20
CA LEU A 68 -13.04 -15.06 11.59
C LEU A 68 -12.48 -15.82 10.38
N LYS A 69 -13.27 -15.96 9.30
CA LYS A 69 -12.78 -16.57 8.06
C LYS A 69 -11.75 -15.69 7.35
N MET A 70 -11.96 -14.37 7.34
CA MET A 70 -10.99 -13.43 6.79
C MET A 70 -9.70 -13.40 7.61
N GLU A 71 -9.80 -13.43 8.94
CA GLU A 71 -8.65 -13.58 9.84
C GLU A 71 -7.85 -14.85 9.53
N ALA A 72 -8.51 -16.00 9.43
CA ALA A 72 -7.86 -17.25 9.10
C ALA A 72 -7.14 -17.16 7.73
N LEU A 73 -7.81 -16.61 6.72
CA LEU A 73 -7.25 -16.44 5.39
C LEU A 73 -6.00 -15.54 5.38
N MET A 74 -6.07 -14.37 6.02
CA MET A 74 -4.94 -13.43 6.10
C MET A 74 -3.78 -14.00 6.92
N THR A 75 -4.09 -14.74 7.99
CA THR A 75 -3.09 -15.42 8.81
C THR A 75 -2.38 -16.52 8.03
N ASP A 76 -3.11 -17.31 7.24
CA ASP A 76 -2.53 -18.35 6.37
C ASP A 76 -1.60 -17.73 5.33
N PHE A 77 -2.02 -16.65 4.67
CA PHE A 77 -1.17 -15.96 3.69
C PHE A 77 0.15 -15.46 4.29
N ILE A 78 0.07 -14.77 5.43
CA ILE A 78 1.26 -14.22 6.09
C ILE A 78 2.15 -15.34 6.62
N SER A 79 1.55 -16.37 7.25
CA SER A 79 2.31 -17.50 7.77
C SER A 79 3.02 -18.26 6.66
N ASN A 80 2.36 -18.52 5.53
CA ASN A 80 2.98 -19.18 4.39
C ASN A 80 4.11 -18.34 3.78
N PHE A 81 3.94 -17.02 3.69
CA PHE A 81 5.04 -16.17 3.25
C PHE A 81 6.23 -16.23 4.21
N VAL A 82 6.00 -16.15 5.52
CA VAL A 82 7.08 -16.21 6.52
C VAL A 82 7.82 -17.55 6.49
N ILE A 83 7.10 -18.67 6.31
CA ILE A 83 7.68 -20.01 6.35
C ILE A 83 8.35 -20.38 5.01
N TYR A 84 7.72 -20.04 3.88
CA TYR A 84 8.09 -20.56 2.56
C TYR A 84 8.55 -19.48 1.57
N GLY A 85 8.44 -18.20 1.91
CA GLY A 85 8.65 -17.10 0.97
C GLY A 85 7.56 -16.98 -0.11
N ASN A 86 6.43 -17.68 0.04
CA ASN A 86 5.30 -17.69 -0.89
C ASN A 86 3.99 -17.69 -0.09
N PRO A 87 3.12 -16.68 -0.25
CA PRO A 87 1.88 -16.57 0.52
C PRO A 87 0.75 -17.47 0.01
N SER A 88 0.93 -18.20 -1.09
CA SER A 88 -0.11 -19.07 -1.65
C SER A 88 -0.62 -20.09 -0.63
N THR A 89 -1.89 -20.45 -0.72
CA THR A 89 -2.49 -21.54 0.06
C THR A 89 -2.81 -22.72 -0.86
N ASN A 90 -3.32 -23.81 -0.29
CA ASN A 90 -3.76 -24.98 -1.07
C ASN A 90 -4.92 -24.66 -2.03
N THR A 91 -5.66 -23.58 -1.79
CA THR A 91 -6.85 -23.21 -2.55
C THR A 91 -6.67 -21.92 -3.35
N ILE A 92 -5.74 -21.05 -2.96
CA ILE A 92 -5.52 -19.75 -3.60
C ILE A 92 -4.06 -19.63 -4.02
N LEU A 93 -3.87 -19.56 -5.33
CA LEU A 93 -2.58 -19.25 -5.93
C LEU A 93 -2.37 -17.73 -5.89
N TRP A 94 -1.31 -17.30 -5.22
CA TRP A 94 -0.88 -15.91 -5.17
C TRP A 94 0.38 -15.74 -6.02
N PRO A 95 0.26 -15.20 -7.25
CA PRO A 95 1.39 -15.13 -8.16
C PRO A 95 2.42 -14.10 -7.70
N THR A 96 3.66 -14.31 -8.11
CA THR A 96 4.67 -13.25 -8.14
C THR A 96 4.42 -12.35 -9.35
N ASN A 97 4.71 -11.06 -9.22
CA ASN A 97 4.77 -10.19 -10.39
C ASN A 97 5.89 -10.63 -11.35
N THR A 98 5.79 -10.21 -12.61
CA THR A 98 6.81 -10.45 -13.64
C THR A 98 7.12 -9.15 -14.37
N ASP A 99 8.21 -9.10 -15.13
CA ASP A 99 8.52 -7.92 -15.94
C ASP A 99 7.43 -7.61 -16.98
N SER A 100 6.71 -8.64 -17.45
CA SER A 100 5.57 -8.48 -18.36
C SER A 100 4.28 -8.05 -17.67
N SER A 101 4.16 -8.31 -16.37
CA SER A 101 2.98 -8.00 -15.55
C SER A 101 3.42 -7.51 -14.16
N PRO A 102 4.07 -6.34 -14.08
CA PRO A 102 4.72 -5.89 -12.84
C PRO A 102 3.71 -5.54 -11.74
N PHE A 103 2.46 -5.29 -12.10
CA PHE A 103 1.37 -4.92 -11.20
C PHE A 103 0.34 -6.03 -10.98
N LEU A 104 0.65 -7.26 -11.41
CA LEU A 104 -0.18 -8.43 -11.12
C LEU A 104 -0.33 -8.59 -9.61
N HIS A 105 -1.56 -8.67 -9.12
CA HIS A 105 -1.84 -8.69 -7.69
C HIS A 105 -3.00 -9.61 -7.36
N LEU A 106 -3.09 -9.99 -6.09
CA LEU A 106 -4.24 -10.68 -5.54
C LEU A 106 -5.24 -9.67 -4.98
N ASN A 107 -6.47 -9.68 -5.47
CA ASN A 107 -7.57 -9.01 -4.80
C ASN A 107 -8.10 -9.91 -3.71
N ILE A 108 -8.07 -9.45 -2.46
CA ILE A 108 -8.52 -10.24 -1.32
C ILE A 108 -9.93 -9.81 -0.94
N ASP A 109 -10.88 -10.72 -1.15
CA ASP A 109 -12.26 -10.64 -0.67
C ASP A 109 -12.71 -12.03 -0.23
N LEU A 110 -13.54 -12.13 0.80
CA LEU A 110 -13.92 -13.40 1.40
C LEU A 110 -14.54 -14.38 0.40
N ASN A 111 -15.28 -13.89 -0.60
CA ASN A 111 -16.00 -14.73 -1.57
C ASN A 111 -15.51 -14.58 -3.03
N ASP A 112 -14.59 -13.65 -3.30
CA ASP A 112 -14.15 -13.32 -4.67
C ASP A 112 -12.65 -13.01 -4.70
N THR A 113 -11.86 -13.73 -3.90
CA THR A 113 -10.40 -13.62 -3.94
C THR A 113 -9.90 -14.14 -5.29
N LYS A 114 -9.22 -13.28 -6.05
CA LYS A 114 -8.71 -13.61 -7.38
C LYS A 114 -7.54 -12.76 -7.81
N VAL A 115 -6.75 -13.29 -8.73
CA VAL A 115 -5.65 -12.58 -9.36
C VAL A 115 -6.21 -11.59 -10.39
N GLU A 116 -5.71 -10.36 -10.36
CA GLU A 116 -6.05 -9.32 -11.33
C GLU A 116 -4.82 -8.51 -11.75
N ASP A 117 -4.91 -7.89 -12.91
CA ASP A 117 -3.97 -6.88 -13.41
C ASP A 117 -4.71 -5.55 -13.65
N THR A 118 -5.42 -5.12 -12.61
CA THR A 118 -6.29 -3.93 -12.61
C THR A 118 -5.74 -2.80 -11.73
N PHE A 119 -4.42 -2.78 -11.50
CA PHE A 119 -3.78 -1.75 -10.69
C PHE A 119 -4.03 -0.37 -11.33
N PRO A 120 -4.39 0.67 -10.55
CA PRO A 120 -4.94 1.91 -11.10
C PRO A 120 -3.86 2.84 -11.68
N LEU A 121 -3.20 2.41 -12.75
CA LEU A 121 -2.09 3.12 -13.40
C LEU A 121 -2.53 4.48 -13.99
N GLU A 122 -3.80 4.65 -14.32
CA GLU A 122 -4.35 5.93 -14.78
C GLU A 122 -4.23 7.03 -13.72
N ARG A 123 -4.30 6.67 -12.43
CA ARG A 123 -4.10 7.62 -11.33
C ARG A 123 -2.66 8.10 -11.28
N ILE A 124 -1.70 7.20 -11.49
CA ILE A 124 -0.28 7.56 -11.53
C ILE A 124 -0.02 8.48 -12.72
N LYS A 125 -0.62 8.18 -13.88
CA LYS A 125 -0.50 9.01 -15.06
C LYS A 125 -0.97 10.45 -14.79
N PHE A 126 -2.13 10.61 -14.14
CA PHE A 126 -2.63 11.92 -13.73
C PHE A 126 -1.61 12.69 -12.89
N TRP A 127 -1.02 12.06 -11.86
CA TRP A 127 -0.04 12.72 -11.01
C TRP A 127 1.27 13.08 -11.74
N LYS A 128 1.71 12.25 -12.69
CA LYS A 128 2.85 12.57 -13.57
C LYS A 128 2.56 13.80 -14.43
N GLU A 129 1.39 13.84 -15.07
CA GLU A 129 0.95 14.99 -15.87
C GLU A 129 0.86 16.28 -15.02
N MET A 130 0.44 16.17 -13.75
CA MET A 130 0.42 17.30 -12.83
C MET A 130 1.83 17.83 -12.51
N VAL A 131 2.80 16.95 -12.25
CA VAL A 131 4.21 17.35 -12.02
C VAL A 131 4.78 18.07 -13.24
N GLU A 132 4.51 17.54 -14.44
CA GLU A 132 4.97 18.15 -15.70
C GLU A 132 4.30 19.51 -15.97
N THR A 133 3.02 19.66 -15.61
CA THR A 133 2.26 20.90 -15.80
C THR A 133 2.71 22.02 -14.86
N PHE A 134 3.16 21.67 -13.66
CA PHE A 134 3.53 22.62 -12.60
C PHE A 134 4.99 22.44 -12.18
N PRO A 135 5.97 22.70 -13.06
CA PRO A 135 7.37 22.32 -12.84
C PRO A 135 8.07 23.11 -11.72
N ILE A 136 7.47 24.21 -11.24
CA ILE A 136 8.00 24.99 -10.11
C ILE A 136 7.49 24.47 -8.75
N TYR A 137 6.61 23.47 -8.74
CA TYR A 137 6.06 22.85 -7.55
C TYR A 137 6.34 21.35 -7.55
N ASP A 138 6.77 20.83 -6.40
CA ASP A 138 6.60 19.42 -6.11
C ASP A 138 5.16 19.20 -5.66
N VAL A 139 4.28 18.91 -6.61
CA VAL A 139 2.85 18.69 -6.35
C VAL A 139 2.56 17.41 -5.57
N ILE A 140 3.52 16.47 -5.51
CA ILE A 140 3.40 15.23 -4.73
C ILE A 140 3.70 15.53 -3.27
N LEU A 141 4.75 16.30 -2.99
CA LEU A 141 5.14 16.71 -1.64
C LEU A 141 4.41 17.98 -1.15
N GLY A 142 3.72 18.69 -2.04
CA GLY A 142 3.01 19.93 -1.76
C GLY A 142 3.94 21.11 -1.46
N LYS A 143 5.08 21.23 -2.18
CA LYS A 143 6.12 22.25 -1.92
C LYS A 143 6.45 23.08 -3.16
N SER A 144 6.89 24.33 -2.96
CA SER A 144 7.51 25.14 -4.01
C SER A 144 9.00 24.82 -4.12
N LEU A 145 9.48 24.59 -5.34
CA LEU A 145 10.90 24.33 -5.61
C LEU A 145 11.74 25.62 -5.60
N GLU A 146 11.12 26.76 -5.89
CA GLU A 146 11.79 28.08 -5.84
C GLU A 146 12.11 28.53 -4.42
N GLU A 147 11.26 28.17 -3.45
CA GLU A 147 11.48 28.47 -2.03
C GLU A 147 12.57 27.59 -1.44
N GLU A 148 12.71 26.35 -1.93
CA GLU A 148 13.75 25.42 -1.50
C GLU A 148 15.12 25.79 -2.07
N GLU A 149 15.21 26.29 -3.29
CA GLU A 149 16.47 26.82 -3.85
C GLU A 149 16.94 28.07 -3.09
N LYS A 150 16.01 28.95 -2.69
CA LYS A 150 16.30 30.12 -1.83
C LYS A 150 16.66 29.71 -0.39
N ALA A 151 16.01 28.68 0.17
CA ALA A 151 16.32 28.16 1.49
C ALA A 151 17.69 27.45 1.48
N SER A 152 17.96 26.59 0.49
CA SER A 152 19.22 25.87 0.30
C SER A 152 20.40 26.84 0.14
N SER A 153 20.27 27.85 -0.71
CA SER A 153 21.29 28.90 -0.88
C SER A 153 21.50 29.76 0.37
N SER A 154 20.52 29.85 1.27
CA SER A 154 20.68 30.50 2.59
C SER A 154 21.28 29.58 3.66
N VAL A 155 21.02 28.27 3.59
CA VAL A 155 21.49 27.24 4.53
C VAL A 155 22.93 26.80 4.22
N ASP A 156 23.39 26.90 2.97
CA ASP A 156 24.81 26.72 2.63
C ASP A 156 25.74 27.74 3.33
N SER A 157 25.18 28.84 3.84
CA SER A 157 25.91 29.80 4.67
C SER A 157 25.95 29.42 6.17
N ILE A 158 25.17 28.43 6.61
CA ILE A 158 24.99 28.06 8.03
C ILE A 158 24.83 26.53 8.17
N LYS A 159 25.96 25.83 8.43
CA LYS A 159 26.09 24.46 9.00
C LYS A 159 25.91 23.31 7.98
N GLN A 160 26.88 22.43 7.71
CA GLN A 160 27.91 21.88 8.61
C GLN A 160 27.35 21.55 10.00
N CYS A 161 26.31 20.70 10.08
CA CYS A 161 26.00 19.90 11.27
C CYS A 161 24.96 18.81 10.93
N HIS A 162 25.26 17.58 11.38
CA HIS A 162 24.43 16.38 11.32
C HIS A 162 22.94 16.61 11.61
N PHE A 163 22.05 15.89 10.92
CA PHE A 163 21.18 14.88 11.58
C PHE A 163 20.42 14.00 10.58
N ILE A 164 20.38 12.71 10.92
CA ILE A 164 19.64 11.62 10.29
C ILE A 164 18.15 11.76 10.70
N PHE A 165 17.22 11.60 9.76
CA PHE A 165 15.79 11.40 10.10
C PHE A 165 15.25 10.12 9.46
N ASN A 166 14.98 9.15 10.34
CA ASN A 166 14.14 7.97 10.10
C ASN A 166 12.67 8.39 9.98
N PHE A 167 11.98 7.93 8.92
CA PHE A 167 10.52 7.92 8.88
C PHE A 167 10.01 6.48 8.98
N LEU A 168 9.17 6.25 10.00
CA LEU A 168 8.34 5.07 10.19
C LEU A 168 7.29 5.02 9.07
N LEU A 169 7.39 4.02 8.20
CA LEU A 169 6.42 3.68 7.16
C LEU A 169 5.21 2.94 7.77
N PRO A 170 3.95 3.29 7.41
CA PRO A 170 2.82 2.39 7.62
C PRO A 170 2.91 1.22 6.63
N VAL A 171 2.68 0.01 7.14
CA VAL A 171 2.86 -1.27 6.46
C VAL A 171 1.88 -1.40 5.29
N ILE A 172 2.34 -1.14 4.07
CA ILE A 172 1.98 -1.99 2.94
C ILE A 172 2.97 -3.15 3.01
N MET A 173 2.49 -4.37 3.29
CA MET A 173 3.36 -5.54 3.38
C MET A 173 3.86 -5.92 1.99
N LEU A 174 4.89 -5.22 1.53
CA LEU A 174 5.77 -5.66 0.45
C LEU A 174 6.69 -6.72 1.05
N PHE A 175 6.28 -7.94 0.84
CA PHE A 175 7.04 -9.11 1.22
C PHE A 175 8.15 -9.32 0.19
N SER A 176 9.38 -9.06 0.63
CA SER A 176 10.59 -9.15 -0.16
C SER A 176 11.64 -9.83 0.69
N LEU A 177 12.11 -11.00 0.26
CA LEU A 177 13.35 -11.55 0.77
C LEU A 177 14.48 -10.97 -0.07
N TYR A 178 15.62 -10.73 0.59
CA TYR A 178 16.87 -10.09 0.14
C TYR A 178 17.02 -8.60 0.47
#